data_AF-A0A927BYG1-F1
#
_entry.id   AF-A0A927BYG1-F1
#
_cell.length_a   1.000
_cell.length_b   1.000
_cell.length_c   1.000
_cell.angle_alpha   90.00
_cell.angle_beta   90.00
_cell.angle_gamma   90.00
#
_symmetry.space_group_name_H-M   'P 1'
#
loop_
_entity.id
_entity.type
_entity.pdbx_description
1 polymer ?
#
loop_
_entity_poly.entity_id
_entity_poly.type
_entity_poly.pdbx_seq_one_letter_code
_entity_poly.pdbx_strand_id
1 'polypeptide(L)'
;MSWWLRNNLRLIQTNLRETDAGMDVERLIGDLQDFGANALMMNAGGIFAFYPTELEYHYRTPYLRHDVLGEAIRRAHEAGMRFFARFDFSKAHESIYARHPEWFYRTREGREVNYNGIVHTCVNGGYQQDYSLRILEEVLTRYPVDGIFFNMFGYQTRDYSGNEYGICHCASCRTRFMAEYGHELPASRTDGGAAGAAYRAFQWATTRDMLARIRAHVKALRPDVAISTYNEYGVDIVRKESNTALARPHPLWLYSASENVQSVEDSWADKTISNCCINAVDLQHRFMGVSPHEVRLRLYESIASGSGLDFCIIGVFADYPDRAGLDAVREVYRFHRRHERYFGQLRSAARLALIKPSGPRAAGAAEYHGLYKMLKEAHLPFDVIVQHTLADHAAPLRERCAALIVPDLPVLQPEEAQTLLELQRAGVHLVLTGGSLTDPAHAEALRELLDAAYDGPMTDTDAAYLLTAETAAAQAPPLDGAQMSTAGRSDGAQTSAAGGSDGVWPPRPREPEATAGTRSQAAAADRESREPGELVPVRPASAAPVAGSGDLAQP
;
A
#
# COMPACT_ATOMS: atom_id res chain seq x y z
N MET A 1 -27.86 -1.98 7.96
CA MET A 1 -26.39 -1.85 8.06
C MET A 1 -25.80 -2.16 6.70
N SER A 2 -24.91 -1.30 6.20
CA SER A 2 -24.29 -1.51 4.88
C SER A 2 -23.54 -2.84 4.83
N TRP A 3 -23.56 -3.52 3.68
CA TRP A 3 -23.05 -4.89 3.58
C TRP A 3 -21.54 -4.99 3.81
N TRP A 4 -20.77 -3.96 3.44
CA TRP A 4 -19.31 -3.94 3.56
C TRP A 4 -18.83 -3.94 5.01
N LEU A 5 -19.61 -3.38 5.94
CA LEU A 5 -19.26 -3.33 7.37
C LEU A 5 -19.22 -4.71 8.03
N ARG A 6 -19.71 -5.77 7.36
CA ARG A 6 -19.56 -7.15 7.84
C ARG A 6 -18.13 -7.68 7.71
N ASN A 7 -17.29 -7.05 6.90
CA ASN A 7 -15.86 -7.36 6.71
C ASN A 7 -15.53 -8.87 6.60
N ASN A 8 -16.36 -9.64 5.89
CA ASN A 8 -16.20 -11.07 5.62
C ASN A 8 -15.80 -11.34 4.16
N LEU A 9 -15.13 -10.37 3.53
CA LEU A 9 -14.77 -10.41 2.13
C LEU A 9 -13.68 -11.46 1.88
N ARG A 10 -13.79 -12.14 0.76
CA ARG A 10 -12.80 -13.00 0.14
C ARG A 10 -12.66 -12.52 -1.30
N LEU A 11 -12.04 -11.37 -1.42
CA LEU A 11 -11.90 -10.58 -2.63
C LEU A 11 -10.72 -11.08 -3.44
N ILE A 12 -10.91 -11.24 -4.74
CA ILE A 12 -9.81 -11.44 -5.69
C ILE A 12 -9.87 -10.33 -6.72
N GLN A 13 -8.73 -9.69 -6.95
CA GLN A 13 -8.55 -8.72 -8.02
C GLN A 13 -7.82 -9.35 -9.20
N THR A 14 -8.40 -9.17 -10.40
CA THR A 14 -7.69 -9.32 -11.67
C THR A 14 -7.32 -7.94 -12.20
N ASN A 15 -6.03 -7.60 -12.23
CA ASN A 15 -5.55 -6.36 -12.84
C ASN A 15 -5.31 -6.60 -14.34
N LEU A 16 -6.35 -6.36 -15.15
CA LEU A 16 -6.36 -6.73 -16.57
C LEU A 16 -5.29 -5.99 -17.38
N ARG A 17 -4.64 -6.73 -18.27
CA ARG A 17 -3.93 -6.19 -19.43
C ARG A 17 -4.95 -5.77 -20.46
N GLU A 18 -4.56 -4.87 -21.37
CA GLU A 18 -5.45 -4.43 -22.45
C GLU A 18 -5.95 -5.60 -23.32
N THR A 19 -5.10 -6.61 -23.51
CA THR A 19 -5.39 -7.86 -24.25
C THR A 19 -6.38 -8.79 -23.56
N ASP A 20 -6.62 -8.61 -22.25
CA ASP A 20 -7.50 -9.50 -21.47
C ASP A 20 -8.98 -9.18 -21.67
N ALA A 21 -9.31 -8.18 -22.50
CA ALA A 21 -10.69 -7.80 -22.83
C ALA A 21 -11.48 -8.89 -23.58
N GLY A 22 -10.82 -9.98 -24.00
CA GLY A 22 -11.42 -11.18 -24.58
C GLY A 22 -11.36 -12.41 -23.68
N MET A 23 -11.16 -12.25 -22.38
CA MET A 23 -11.04 -13.37 -21.43
C MET A 23 -12.29 -14.25 -21.37
N ASP A 24 -12.09 -15.51 -20.96
CA ASP A 24 -13.17 -16.44 -20.63
C ASP A 24 -13.70 -16.15 -19.22
N VAL A 25 -14.84 -15.44 -19.16
CA VAL A 25 -15.51 -15.10 -17.90
C VAL A 25 -15.96 -16.34 -17.15
N GLU A 26 -16.43 -17.38 -17.84
CA GLU A 26 -16.91 -18.59 -17.19
C GLU A 26 -15.79 -19.30 -16.43
N ARG A 27 -14.64 -19.43 -17.11
CA ARG A 27 -13.44 -19.97 -16.48
C ARG A 27 -13.00 -19.13 -15.29
N LEU A 28 -13.00 -17.80 -15.41
CA LEU A 28 -12.68 -16.90 -14.29
C LEU A 28 -13.60 -17.15 -13.08
N ILE A 29 -14.92 -17.21 -13.28
CA ILE A 29 -15.85 -17.48 -12.19
C ILE A 29 -15.62 -18.86 -11.56
N GLY A 30 -15.35 -19.88 -12.38
CA GLY A 30 -15.00 -21.22 -11.89
C GLY A 30 -13.73 -21.22 -11.03
N ASP A 31 -12.68 -20.52 -11.46
CA ASP A 31 -11.45 -20.36 -10.68
C ASP A 31 -11.75 -19.66 -9.34
N LEU A 32 -12.52 -18.56 -9.34
CA LEU A 32 -12.91 -17.83 -8.12
C LEU A 32 -13.70 -18.71 -7.13
N GLN A 33 -14.64 -19.53 -7.63
CA GLN A 33 -15.38 -20.49 -6.81
C GLN A 33 -14.47 -21.55 -6.20
N ASP A 34 -13.46 -22.01 -6.94
CA ASP A 34 -12.45 -22.96 -6.46
C ASP A 34 -11.61 -22.36 -5.31
N PHE A 35 -11.20 -21.09 -5.41
CA PHE A 35 -10.59 -20.38 -4.27
C PHE A 35 -11.54 -20.26 -3.07
N GLY A 36 -12.85 -20.22 -3.31
CA GLY A 36 -13.85 -19.88 -2.31
C GLY A 36 -14.01 -18.37 -2.14
N ALA A 37 -13.65 -17.59 -3.15
CA ALA A 37 -13.90 -16.16 -3.20
C ALA A 37 -15.40 -15.84 -3.14
N ASN A 38 -15.74 -14.69 -2.59
CA ASN A 38 -17.11 -14.15 -2.57
C ASN A 38 -17.18 -12.73 -3.13
N ALA A 39 -16.07 -12.20 -3.65
CA ALA A 39 -16.03 -10.92 -4.32
C ALA A 39 -14.96 -10.91 -5.43
N LEU A 40 -15.27 -10.27 -6.55
CA LEU A 40 -14.38 -10.03 -7.68
C LEU A 40 -14.15 -8.52 -7.83
N MET A 41 -12.90 -8.10 -7.95
CA MET A 41 -12.53 -6.77 -8.43
C MET A 41 -11.90 -6.86 -9.82
N MET A 42 -12.45 -6.13 -10.77
CA MET A 42 -12.00 -6.16 -12.16
C MET A 42 -11.98 -4.76 -12.76
N ASN A 43 -11.00 -4.49 -13.64
CA ASN A 43 -10.90 -3.23 -14.36
C ASN A 43 -12.19 -2.95 -15.14
N ALA A 44 -12.81 -1.80 -14.89
CA ALA A 44 -13.97 -1.29 -15.62
C ALA A 44 -13.57 -0.14 -16.55
N GLY A 45 -12.98 0.92 -15.99
CA GLY A 45 -12.79 2.19 -16.70
C GLY A 45 -11.61 3.04 -16.21
N GLY A 46 -11.53 4.27 -16.72
CA GLY A 46 -10.39 5.17 -16.54
C GLY A 46 -9.43 5.08 -17.72
N ILE A 47 -8.24 4.50 -17.53
CA ILE A 47 -7.23 4.34 -18.60
C ILE A 47 -7.84 3.70 -19.87
N PHE A 48 -8.49 2.54 -19.70
CA PHE A 48 -9.17 1.79 -20.76
C PHE A 48 -10.59 1.45 -20.32
N ALA A 49 -11.56 1.48 -21.24
CA ALA A 49 -12.89 0.92 -21.02
C ALA A 49 -12.90 -0.56 -21.41
N PHE A 50 -13.24 -1.43 -20.45
CA PHE A 50 -13.46 -2.87 -20.67
C PHE A 50 -14.95 -3.20 -20.92
N TYR A 51 -15.67 -2.24 -21.48
CA TYR A 51 -17.09 -2.31 -21.79
C TYR A 51 -17.40 -1.38 -22.98
N PRO A 52 -18.54 -1.54 -23.67
CA PRO A 52 -18.90 -0.72 -24.82
C PRO A 52 -19.38 0.67 -24.34
N THR A 53 -18.44 1.50 -23.90
CA THR A 53 -18.67 2.90 -23.53
C THR A 53 -19.14 3.72 -24.74
N GLU A 54 -20.03 4.67 -24.49
CA GLU A 54 -20.52 5.66 -25.47
C GLU A 54 -19.84 7.02 -25.27
N LEU A 55 -18.97 7.14 -24.26
CA LEU A 55 -18.27 8.38 -23.93
C LEU A 55 -17.08 8.62 -24.87
N GLU A 56 -17.11 9.76 -25.57
CA GLU A 56 -16.11 10.16 -26.57
C GLU A 56 -14.64 10.14 -26.08
N TYR A 57 -14.41 10.50 -24.81
CA TYR A 57 -13.08 10.59 -24.20
C TYR A 57 -12.84 9.48 -23.18
N HIS A 58 -13.53 8.35 -23.30
CA HIS A 58 -13.19 7.12 -22.60
C HIS A 58 -12.69 6.08 -23.61
N TYR A 59 -11.37 5.90 -23.64
CA TYR A 59 -10.73 5.06 -24.67
C TYR A 59 -11.12 3.59 -24.50
N ARG A 60 -11.85 3.05 -25.47
CA ARG A 60 -12.24 1.64 -25.53
C ARG A 60 -11.09 0.79 -26.04
N THR A 61 -10.71 -0.25 -25.29
CA THR A 61 -9.68 -1.20 -25.74
C THR A 61 -10.02 -1.80 -27.10
N PRO A 62 -9.07 -1.88 -28.06
CA PRO A 62 -9.28 -2.49 -29.37
C PRO A 62 -9.48 -4.02 -29.28
N TYR A 63 -9.17 -4.63 -28.14
CA TYR A 63 -9.37 -6.06 -27.89
C TYR A 63 -10.78 -6.42 -27.41
N LEU A 64 -11.63 -5.42 -27.15
CA LEU A 64 -13.01 -5.67 -26.71
C LEU A 64 -13.82 -6.33 -27.83
N ARG A 65 -14.30 -7.55 -27.59
CA ARG A 65 -15.13 -8.30 -28.56
C ARG A 65 -16.62 -8.30 -28.22
N HIS A 66 -16.96 -8.15 -26.94
CA HIS A 66 -18.30 -8.10 -26.39
C HIS A 66 -18.27 -7.31 -25.07
N ASP A 67 -19.41 -7.14 -24.42
CA ASP A 67 -19.49 -6.48 -23.11
C ASP A 67 -18.98 -7.40 -21.98
N VAL A 68 -17.66 -7.55 -21.89
CA VAL A 68 -16.99 -8.43 -20.90
C VAL A 68 -17.22 -7.97 -19.46
N LEU A 69 -17.35 -6.66 -19.21
CA LEU A 69 -17.71 -6.13 -17.89
C LEU A 69 -19.13 -6.56 -17.50
N GLY A 70 -20.11 -6.34 -18.38
CA GLY A 70 -21.49 -6.73 -18.15
C GLY A 70 -21.64 -8.24 -17.94
N GLU A 71 -20.92 -9.05 -18.72
CA GLU A 71 -20.88 -10.49 -18.54
C GLU A 71 -20.28 -10.88 -17.18
N ALA A 72 -19.12 -10.35 -16.82
CA ALA A 72 -18.45 -10.64 -15.55
C ALA A 72 -19.30 -10.29 -14.33
N ILE A 73 -19.99 -9.14 -14.36
CA ILE A 73 -20.91 -8.73 -13.28
C ILE A 73 -22.06 -9.73 -13.15
N ARG A 74 -22.72 -10.05 -14.27
CA ARG A 74 -23.84 -11.00 -14.28
C ARG A 74 -23.41 -12.37 -13.74
N ARG A 75 -22.31 -12.94 -14.24
CA ARG A 75 -21.84 -14.27 -13.80
C ARG A 75 -21.36 -14.26 -12.35
N ALA A 76 -20.71 -13.19 -11.88
CA ALA A 76 -20.33 -13.03 -10.47
C ALA A 76 -21.57 -13.05 -9.57
N HIS A 77 -22.62 -12.31 -9.93
CA HIS A 77 -23.88 -12.27 -9.18
C HIS A 77 -24.62 -13.61 -9.18
N GLU A 78 -24.69 -14.30 -10.33
CA GLU A 78 -25.23 -15.67 -10.44
C GLU A 78 -24.49 -16.65 -9.53
N ALA A 79 -23.18 -16.46 -9.34
CA ALA A 79 -22.35 -17.23 -8.42
C ALA A 79 -22.43 -16.76 -6.94
N GLY A 80 -23.28 -15.77 -6.63
CA GLY A 80 -23.43 -15.22 -5.29
C GLY A 80 -22.26 -14.37 -4.81
N MET A 81 -21.46 -13.84 -5.74
CA MET A 81 -20.31 -12.98 -5.45
C MET A 81 -20.65 -11.50 -5.60
N ARG A 82 -19.98 -10.64 -4.84
CA ARG A 82 -19.99 -9.18 -5.02
C ARG A 82 -19.05 -8.78 -6.15
N PHE A 83 -19.37 -7.69 -6.85
CA PHE A 83 -18.53 -7.16 -7.91
C PHE A 83 -18.06 -5.73 -7.62
N PHE A 84 -16.74 -5.52 -7.69
CA PHE A 84 -16.09 -4.23 -7.60
C PHE A 84 -15.57 -3.77 -8.96
N ALA A 85 -16.12 -2.66 -9.46
CA ALA A 85 -15.58 -2.00 -10.65
C ALA A 85 -14.33 -1.19 -10.30
N ARG A 86 -13.19 -1.60 -10.83
CA ARG A 86 -11.91 -0.89 -10.66
C ARG A 86 -11.75 0.20 -11.71
N PHE A 87 -11.44 1.40 -11.25
CA PHE A 87 -11.09 2.55 -12.06
C PHE A 87 -9.65 3.00 -11.79
N ASP A 88 -8.99 3.50 -12.81
CA ASP A 88 -7.71 4.21 -12.68
C ASP A 88 -7.78 5.48 -13.51
N PHE A 89 -7.96 6.62 -12.84
CA PHE A 89 -8.03 7.92 -13.49
C PHE A 89 -6.69 8.66 -13.50
N SER A 90 -5.61 8.03 -13.02
CA SER A 90 -4.29 8.66 -12.94
C SER A 90 -3.63 8.86 -14.30
N LYS A 91 -4.10 8.13 -15.32
CA LYS A 91 -3.63 8.19 -16.70
C LYS A 91 -4.80 8.06 -17.66
N ALA A 92 -4.62 8.49 -18.90
CA ALA A 92 -5.57 8.28 -20.00
C ALA A 92 -4.81 8.09 -21.32
N HIS A 93 -5.45 7.48 -22.32
CA HIS A 93 -4.83 7.22 -23.61
C HIS A 93 -4.40 8.53 -24.31
N GLU A 94 -3.28 8.50 -25.02
CA GLU A 94 -2.68 9.67 -25.67
C GLU A 94 -3.56 10.35 -26.72
N SER A 95 -4.53 9.62 -27.30
CA SER A 95 -5.54 10.22 -28.19
C SER A 95 -6.43 11.24 -27.48
N ILE A 96 -6.67 11.07 -26.18
CA ILE A 96 -7.43 12.03 -25.37
C ILE A 96 -6.52 13.23 -25.08
N TYR A 97 -5.24 12.98 -24.80
CA TYR A 97 -4.24 14.02 -24.63
C TYR A 97 -4.10 14.93 -25.86
N ALA A 98 -4.10 14.36 -27.07
CA ALA A 98 -4.01 15.12 -28.32
C ALA A 98 -5.18 16.09 -28.51
N ARG A 99 -6.36 15.81 -27.93
CA ARG A 99 -7.56 16.65 -28.03
C ARG A 99 -7.73 17.60 -26.85
N HIS A 100 -7.35 17.16 -25.64
CA HIS A 100 -7.49 17.91 -24.39
C HIS A 100 -6.19 17.94 -23.58
N PRO A 101 -5.11 18.56 -24.10
CA PRO A 101 -3.82 18.61 -23.42
C PRO A 101 -3.89 19.32 -22.04
N GLU A 102 -4.86 20.21 -21.84
CA GLU A 102 -5.11 20.95 -20.61
C GLU A 102 -5.59 20.06 -19.44
N TRP A 103 -6.09 18.85 -19.72
CA TRP A 103 -6.50 17.91 -18.68
C TRP A 103 -5.33 17.17 -18.01
N PHE A 104 -4.14 17.27 -18.59
CA PHE A 104 -3.02 16.39 -18.28
C PHE A 104 -1.95 17.05 -17.42
N TYR A 105 -1.17 16.20 -16.78
CA TYR A 105 0.02 16.58 -16.04
C TYR A 105 1.03 17.29 -16.96
N ARG A 106 1.76 18.24 -16.37
CA ARG A 106 2.88 18.93 -17.02
C ARG A 106 4.09 18.91 -16.10
N THR A 107 5.22 18.47 -16.64
CA THR A 107 6.54 18.66 -16.03
C THR A 107 6.86 20.16 -15.92
N ARG A 108 7.93 20.50 -15.21
CA ARG A 108 8.41 21.88 -15.11
C ARG A 108 8.74 22.48 -16.47
N GLU A 109 9.25 21.66 -17.40
CA GLU A 109 9.56 22.04 -18.78
C GLU A 109 8.31 22.12 -19.68
N GLY A 110 7.12 21.87 -19.13
CA GLY A 110 5.86 21.93 -19.88
C GLY A 110 5.58 20.69 -20.73
N ARG A 111 6.35 19.61 -20.58
CA ARG A 111 6.14 18.33 -21.28
C ARG A 111 5.14 17.44 -20.54
N GLU A 112 4.41 16.62 -21.27
CA GLU A 112 3.65 15.50 -20.71
C GLU A 112 4.55 14.38 -20.17
N VAL A 113 3.95 13.47 -19.41
CA VAL A 113 4.56 12.18 -19.06
C VAL A 113 3.72 11.09 -19.75
N ASN A 114 4.23 10.60 -20.88
CA ASN A 114 3.64 9.52 -21.67
C ASN A 114 4.48 8.27 -21.49
N TYR A 115 3.85 7.18 -21.04
CA TYR A 115 4.49 5.88 -20.87
C TYR A 115 3.74 4.84 -21.70
N ASN A 116 4.25 4.48 -22.88
CA ASN A 116 3.64 3.50 -23.78
C ASN A 116 2.18 3.86 -24.16
N GLY A 117 1.92 5.10 -24.54
CA GLY A 117 0.62 5.56 -25.05
C GLY A 117 -0.40 5.95 -23.97
N ILE A 118 -0.02 5.89 -22.68
CA ILE A 118 -0.84 6.35 -21.56
C ILE A 118 -0.18 7.55 -20.87
N VAL A 119 -0.93 8.65 -20.78
CA VAL A 119 -0.43 9.95 -20.36
C VAL A 119 -0.97 10.31 -18.98
N HIS A 120 -0.12 10.81 -18.10
CA HIS A 120 -0.51 11.22 -16.74
C HIS A 120 -1.55 12.33 -16.76
N THR A 121 -2.66 12.13 -16.05
CA THR A 121 -3.71 13.15 -15.90
C THR A 121 -3.42 14.03 -14.68
N CYS A 122 -4.01 15.22 -14.65
CA CYS A 122 -3.92 16.08 -13.48
C CYS A 122 -5.14 15.90 -12.58
N VAL A 123 -4.94 15.78 -11.25
CA VAL A 123 -6.04 15.76 -10.27
C VAL A 123 -6.93 17.00 -10.40
N ASN A 124 -6.34 18.16 -10.65
CA ASN A 124 -7.06 19.42 -10.90
C ASN A 124 -7.44 19.64 -12.38
N GLY A 125 -7.10 18.71 -13.26
CA GLY A 125 -7.42 18.78 -14.69
C GLY A 125 -8.82 18.28 -14.99
N GLY A 126 -9.39 18.68 -16.13
CA GLY A 126 -10.77 18.36 -16.51
C GLY A 126 -11.07 16.86 -16.62
N TYR A 127 -10.08 16.03 -16.98
CA TYR A 127 -10.29 14.58 -17.02
C TYR A 127 -10.69 14.00 -15.65
N GLN A 128 -10.00 14.39 -14.57
CA GLN A 128 -10.39 13.96 -13.23
C GLN A 128 -11.56 14.81 -12.72
N GLN A 129 -11.49 16.14 -12.81
CA GLN A 129 -12.48 17.03 -12.20
C GLN A 129 -13.88 16.96 -12.83
N ASP A 130 -14.04 16.46 -14.06
CA ASP A 130 -15.33 16.37 -14.75
C ASP A 130 -15.53 14.99 -15.40
N TYR A 131 -14.64 14.62 -16.32
CA TYR A 131 -14.87 13.45 -17.16
C TYR A 131 -14.90 12.13 -16.40
N SER A 132 -14.13 12.01 -15.31
CA SER A 132 -14.15 10.83 -14.45
C SER A 132 -15.50 10.60 -13.78
N LEU A 133 -16.24 11.67 -13.45
CA LEU A 133 -17.59 11.58 -12.88
C LEU A 133 -18.56 11.07 -13.94
N ARG A 134 -18.45 11.52 -15.19
CA ARG A 134 -19.24 11.00 -16.31
C ARG A 134 -19.00 9.52 -16.58
N ILE A 135 -17.74 9.07 -16.51
CA ILE A 135 -17.38 7.65 -16.62
C ILE A 135 -18.00 6.85 -15.46
N LEU A 136 -17.94 7.38 -14.24
CA LEU A 136 -18.59 6.75 -13.08
C LEU A 136 -20.11 6.66 -13.25
N GLU A 137 -20.75 7.73 -13.70
CA GLU A 137 -22.19 7.76 -13.97
C GLU A 137 -22.59 6.70 -15.00
N GLU A 138 -21.87 6.62 -16.12
CA GLU A 138 -22.13 5.62 -17.15
C GLU A 138 -22.07 4.20 -16.58
N VAL A 139 -21.03 3.87 -15.78
CA VAL A 139 -20.92 2.53 -15.20
C VAL A 139 -22.00 2.27 -14.14
N LEU A 140 -22.26 3.23 -13.24
CA LEU A 140 -23.20 3.06 -12.13
C LEU A 140 -24.66 2.98 -12.56
N THR A 141 -25.00 3.58 -13.71
CA THR A 141 -26.35 3.56 -14.30
C THR A 141 -26.58 2.35 -15.19
N ARG A 142 -25.55 1.85 -15.87
CA ARG A 142 -25.65 0.70 -16.79
C ARG A 142 -25.43 -0.65 -16.12
N TYR A 143 -24.66 -0.70 -15.03
CA TYR A 143 -24.23 -1.95 -14.42
C TYR A 143 -24.56 -2.03 -12.92
N PRO A 144 -25.06 -3.17 -12.43
CA PRO A 144 -25.35 -3.36 -11.02
C PRO A 144 -24.08 -3.68 -10.23
N VAL A 145 -23.11 -2.78 -10.18
CA VAL A 145 -21.90 -2.97 -9.35
C VAL A 145 -22.25 -2.90 -7.86
N ASP A 146 -21.51 -3.62 -7.01
CA ASP A 146 -21.66 -3.57 -5.54
C ASP A 146 -20.66 -2.60 -4.91
N GLY A 147 -19.51 -2.40 -5.54
CA GLY A 147 -18.47 -1.50 -5.09
C GLY A 147 -17.69 -0.90 -6.25
N ILE A 148 -16.96 0.17 -5.97
CA ILE A 148 -15.99 0.78 -6.88
C ILE A 148 -14.66 0.93 -6.18
N PHE A 149 -13.57 0.77 -6.93
CA PHE A 149 -12.21 0.94 -6.43
C PHE A 149 -11.40 1.91 -7.29
N PHE A 150 -10.74 2.89 -6.69
CA PHE A 150 -9.84 3.82 -7.38
C PHE A 150 -8.38 3.48 -7.14
N ASN A 151 -7.69 3.08 -8.21
CA ASN A 151 -6.25 2.88 -8.18
C ASN A 151 -5.47 4.18 -8.41
N MET A 152 -4.29 4.30 -7.80
CA MET A 152 -3.36 5.44 -7.96
C MET A 152 -4.04 6.81 -7.85
N PHE A 153 -5.02 6.94 -6.94
CA PHE A 153 -5.73 8.19 -6.72
C PHE A 153 -4.81 9.26 -6.12
N GLY A 154 -4.92 10.50 -6.59
CA GLY A 154 -4.07 11.62 -6.16
C GLY A 154 -2.95 11.96 -7.15
N TYR A 155 -1.94 12.66 -6.66
CA TYR A 155 -0.88 13.25 -7.49
C TYR A 155 0.20 12.21 -7.85
N GLN A 156 0.24 11.80 -9.13
CA GLN A 156 1.27 10.91 -9.65
C GLN A 156 2.45 11.69 -10.22
N THR A 157 3.65 11.42 -9.71
CA THR A 157 4.89 12.09 -10.11
C THR A 157 5.94 11.13 -10.71
N ARG A 158 5.63 9.83 -10.79
CA ARG A 158 6.54 8.80 -11.31
C ARG A 158 5.89 7.96 -12.39
N ASP A 159 6.69 7.54 -13.36
CA ASP A 159 6.27 6.53 -14.34
C ASP A 159 6.46 5.09 -13.80
N TYR A 160 6.10 4.09 -14.61
CA TYR A 160 6.23 2.68 -14.22
C TYR A 160 7.65 2.13 -14.28
N SER A 161 8.61 2.88 -14.84
CA SER A 161 10.04 2.58 -14.78
C SER A 161 10.71 3.19 -13.54
N GLY A 162 9.97 3.96 -12.74
CA GLY A 162 10.46 4.58 -11.50
C GLY A 162 11.09 5.96 -11.69
N ASN A 163 11.03 6.53 -12.90
CA ASN A 163 11.53 7.87 -13.19
C ASN A 163 10.68 8.92 -12.45
N GLU A 164 11.31 9.87 -11.77
CA GLU A 164 10.64 10.97 -11.06
C GLU A 164 10.59 12.22 -11.93
N TYR A 165 9.38 12.80 -12.08
CA TYR A 165 9.12 13.96 -12.92
C TYR A 165 8.79 15.23 -12.13
N GLY A 166 8.67 15.13 -10.80
CA GLY A 166 8.36 16.26 -9.93
C GLY A 166 6.88 16.63 -9.92
N ILE A 167 6.58 17.83 -9.42
CA ILE A 167 5.20 18.28 -9.23
C ILE A 167 4.53 18.67 -10.56
N CYS A 168 3.20 18.68 -10.59
CA CYS A 168 2.47 19.10 -11.78
C CYS A 168 2.49 20.63 -11.92
N HIS A 169 2.97 21.14 -13.05
CA HIS A 169 3.04 22.55 -13.42
C HIS A 169 2.01 22.98 -14.46
N CYS A 170 0.91 22.22 -14.63
CA CYS A 170 -0.13 22.55 -15.60
C CYS A 170 -0.90 23.82 -15.20
N ALA A 171 -1.65 24.41 -16.14
CA ALA A 171 -2.41 25.64 -15.92
C ALA A 171 -3.41 25.50 -14.75
N SER A 172 -4.14 24.37 -14.66
CA SER A 172 -5.10 24.16 -13.56
C SER A 172 -4.44 24.17 -12.18
N CYS A 173 -3.27 23.52 -12.03
CA CYS A 173 -2.54 23.55 -10.77
C CYS A 173 -2.03 24.95 -10.44
N ARG A 174 -1.46 25.68 -11.43
CA ARG A 174 -0.95 27.04 -11.23
C ARG A 174 -2.06 28.00 -10.79
N THR A 175 -3.17 28.01 -11.52
CA THR A 175 -4.30 28.89 -11.24
C THR A 175 -4.93 28.58 -9.89
N ARG A 176 -5.24 27.31 -9.62
CA ARG A 176 -5.89 26.92 -8.36
C ARG A 176 -4.99 27.17 -7.15
N PHE A 177 -3.70 26.84 -7.26
CA PHE A 177 -2.74 27.04 -6.17
C PHE A 177 -2.53 28.51 -5.85
N MET A 178 -2.36 29.36 -6.87
CA MET A 178 -2.24 30.81 -6.68
C MET A 178 -3.52 31.38 -6.04
N ALA A 179 -4.70 30.95 -6.48
CA ALA A 179 -5.98 31.45 -5.97
C ALA A 179 -6.22 31.04 -4.50
N GLU A 180 -5.89 29.81 -4.11
CA GLU A 180 -6.17 29.29 -2.76
C GLU A 180 -5.07 29.61 -1.74
N TYR A 181 -3.81 29.70 -2.18
CA TYR A 181 -2.65 29.82 -1.29
C TYR A 181 -1.80 31.07 -1.52
N GLY A 182 -2.06 31.88 -2.56
CA GLY A 182 -1.35 33.14 -2.81
C GLY A 182 0.13 32.98 -3.18
N HIS A 183 0.55 31.79 -3.59
CA HIS A 183 1.94 31.48 -3.95
C HIS A 183 2.05 30.96 -5.39
N GLU A 184 3.18 31.23 -6.04
CA GLU A 184 3.58 30.44 -7.21
C GLU A 184 3.92 29.01 -6.80
N LEU A 185 3.65 28.04 -7.69
CA LEU A 185 3.99 26.63 -7.45
C LEU A 185 5.48 26.49 -7.09
N PRO A 186 5.84 25.70 -6.07
CA PRO A 186 7.23 25.52 -5.68
C PRO A 186 8.03 24.84 -6.80
N ALA A 187 9.35 25.02 -6.76
CA ALA A 187 10.26 24.44 -7.74
C ALA A 187 10.31 22.90 -7.71
N SER A 188 10.02 22.31 -6.55
CA SER A 188 10.05 20.88 -6.31
C SER A 188 9.20 20.49 -5.10
N ARG A 189 8.96 19.19 -4.92
CA ARG A 189 8.23 18.65 -3.77
C ARG A 189 9.00 18.79 -2.44
N THR A 190 10.32 18.84 -2.50
CA THR A 190 11.23 18.94 -1.35
C THR A 190 11.51 20.38 -0.94
N ASP A 191 10.75 21.34 -1.47
CA ASP A 191 10.83 22.73 -1.05
C ASP A 191 10.42 22.83 0.45
N GLY A 192 11.38 23.27 1.26
CA GLY A 192 11.22 23.48 2.70
C GLY A 192 10.64 24.85 3.06
N GLY A 193 10.51 25.75 2.10
CA GLY A 193 9.95 27.08 2.30
C GLY A 193 8.43 27.11 2.42
N ALA A 194 7.89 28.32 2.59
CA ALA A 194 6.45 28.54 2.74
C ALA A 194 5.63 27.98 1.56
N ALA A 195 6.10 28.16 0.32
CA ALA A 195 5.44 27.63 -0.87
C ALA A 195 5.40 26.09 -0.89
N GLY A 196 6.44 25.42 -0.42
CA GLY A 196 6.48 23.96 -0.29
C GLY A 196 5.50 23.43 0.76
N ALA A 197 5.43 24.09 1.93
CA ALA A 197 4.44 23.77 2.95
C ALA A 197 3.00 24.00 2.46
N ALA A 198 2.74 25.13 1.81
CA ALA A 198 1.46 25.44 1.17
C ALA A 198 1.10 24.40 0.11
N TYR A 199 2.06 23.95 -0.71
CA TYR A 199 1.81 22.93 -1.74
C TYR A 199 1.43 21.58 -1.13
N ARG A 200 2.05 21.15 -0.02
CA ARG A 200 1.63 19.93 0.70
C ARG A 200 0.19 20.04 1.20
N ALA A 201 -0.19 21.20 1.74
CA ALA A 201 -1.57 21.47 2.14
C ALA A 201 -2.54 21.47 0.95
N PHE A 202 -2.14 22.08 -0.18
CA PHE A 202 -2.90 22.07 -1.43
C PHE A 202 -3.16 20.65 -1.95
N GLN A 203 -2.13 19.79 -1.99
CA GLN A 203 -2.30 18.40 -2.41
C GLN A 203 -3.28 17.64 -1.52
N TRP A 204 -3.18 17.83 -0.20
CA TRP A 204 -4.09 17.25 0.78
C TRP A 204 -5.53 17.71 0.57
N ALA A 205 -5.75 19.03 0.48
CA ALA A 205 -7.07 19.64 0.33
C ALA A 205 -7.74 19.24 -1.00
N THR A 206 -7.03 19.34 -2.11
CA THR A 206 -7.59 19.06 -3.45
C THR A 206 -7.86 17.57 -3.70
N THR A 207 -7.06 16.67 -3.11
CA THR A 207 -7.33 15.23 -3.15
C THR A 207 -8.62 14.90 -2.38
N ARG A 208 -8.80 15.50 -1.19
CA ARG A 208 -10.02 15.33 -0.38
C ARG A 208 -11.24 15.93 -1.05
N ASP A 209 -11.13 17.12 -1.65
CA ASP A 209 -12.18 17.73 -2.44
C ASP A 209 -12.64 16.81 -3.58
N MET A 210 -11.71 16.27 -4.36
CA MET A 210 -12.05 15.32 -5.43
C MET A 210 -12.74 14.05 -4.89
N LEU A 211 -12.29 13.49 -3.76
CA LEU A 211 -12.96 12.35 -3.12
C LEU A 211 -14.35 12.69 -2.59
N ALA A 212 -14.54 13.89 -2.03
CA ALA A 212 -15.86 14.35 -1.59
C ALA A 212 -16.84 14.47 -2.77
N ARG A 213 -16.37 15.00 -3.91
CA ARG A 213 -17.15 15.09 -5.15
C ARG A 213 -17.52 13.71 -5.69
N ILE A 214 -16.57 12.78 -5.74
CA ILE A 214 -16.83 11.38 -6.10
C ILE A 214 -17.85 10.77 -5.15
N ARG A 215 -17.68 10.91 -3.83
CA ARG A 215 -18.61 10.37 -2.85
C ARG A 215 -20.01 10.91 -3.07
N ALA A 216 -20.16 12.23 -3.17
CA ALA A 216 -21.47 12.85 -3.38
C ALA A 216 -22.13 12.32 -4.66
N HIS A 217 -21.37 12.26 -5.76
CA HIS A 217 -21.87 11.80 -7.05
C HIS A 217 -22.28 10.32 -7.02
N VAL A 218 -21.41 9.44 -6.53
CA VAL A 218 -21.67 7.99 -6.41
C VAL A 218 -22.86 7.73 -5.50
N LYS A 219 -22.91 8.35 -4.32
CA LYS A 219 -23.99 8.11 -3.34
C LYS A 219 -25.32 8.71 -3.76
N ALA A 220 -25.33 9.77 -4.57
CA ALA A 220 -26.57 10.30 -5.18
C ALA A 220 -27.16 9.32 -6.20
N LEU A 221 -26.32 8.65 -6.99
CA LEU A 221 -26.76 7.65 -7.96
C LEU A 221 -27.11 6.31 -7.30
N ARG A 222 -26.24 5.84 -6.40
CA ARG A 222 -26.26 4.50 -5.82
C ARG A 222 -25.74 4.51 -4.37
N PRO A 223 -26.60 4.74 -3.37
CA PRO A 223 -26.18 4.79 -1.96
C PRO A 223 -25.68 3.44 -1.42
N ASP A 224 -26.06 2.34 -2.07
CA ASP A 224 -25.73 0.95 -1.76
C ASP A 224 -24.38 0.47 -2.34
N VAL A 225 -23.68 1.31 -3.11
CA VAL A 225 -22.37 1.00 -3.70
C VAL A 225 -21.24 1.42 -2.76
N ALA A 226 -20.36 0.48 -2.39
CA ALA A 226 -19.19 0.78 -1.56
C ALA A 226 -18.13 1.56 -2.34
N ILE A 227 -17.56 2.60 -1.74
CA ILE A 227 -16.45 3.36 -2.32
C ILE A 227 -15.15 2.91 -1.67
N SER A 228 -14.15 2.53 -2.48
CA SER A 228 -12.84 2.08 -1.99
C SER A 228 -11.66 2.77 -2.66
N THR A 229 -10.67 3.16 -1.87
CA THR A 229 -9.34 3.59 -2.33
C THR A 229 -8.33 3.51 -1.19
N TYR A 230 -7.10 3.96 -1.41
CA TYR A 230 -6.03 3.95 -0.41
C TYR A 230 -6.17 5.06 0.66
N ASN A 231 -6.98 6.08 0.36
CA ASN A 231 -7.27 7.21 1.24
C ASN A 231 -8.44 6.90 2.16
N GLU A 232 -8.38 7.36 3.40
CA GLU A 232 -9.39 7.20 4.45
C GLU A 232 -10.58 8.16 4.31
N TYR A 233 -10.41 9.29 3.64
CA TYR A 233 -11.42 10.33 3.54
C TYR A 233 -12.47 10.03 2.47
N GLY A 234 -13.75 10.14 2.85
CA GLY A 234 -14.87 10.04 1.92
C GLY A 234 -15.15 8.63 1.37
N VAL A 235 -14.45 7.60 1.86
CA VAL A 235 -14.61 6.22 1.42
C VAL A 235 -15.25 5.32 2.48
N ASP A 236 -15.76 4.18 2.04
CA ASP A 236 -16.39 3.17 2.89
C ASP A 236 -15.42 2.00 3.19
N ILE A 237 -14.54 1.68 2.23
CA ILE A 237 -13.51 0.64 2.38
C ILE A 237 -12.13 1.25 2.11
N VAL A 238 -11.26 1.32 3.12
CA VAL A 238 -9.87 1.72 2.94
C VAL A 238 -9.08 0.50 2.49
N ARG A 239 -8.41 0.61 1.33
CA ARG A 239 -7.54 -0.45 0.83
C ARG A 239 -6.08 -0.16 1.18
N LYS A 240 -5.34 -1.17 1.60
CA LYS A 240 -3.88 -1.13 1.76
C LYS A 240 -3.27 -2.27 0.97
N GLU A 241 -1.94 -2.25 0.79
CA GLU A 241 -1.24 -3.30 0.04
C GLU A 241 -0.04 -3.83 0.81
N SER A 242 0.04 -5.15 0.87
CA SER A 242 1.26 -5.88 1.18
C SER A 242 1.90 -6.30 -0.12
N ASN A 243 2.88 -5.53 -0.59
CA ASN A 243 3.76 -5.84 -1.71
C ASN A 243 5.21 -5.99 -1.21
N THR A 244 6.17 -6.40 -2.05
CA THR A 244 7.58 -6.61 -1.63
C THR A 244 8.49 -5.47 -2.08
N ALA A 245 8.66 -5.26 -3.39
CA ALA A 245 9.60 -4.32 -4.00
C ALA A 245 11.09 -4.62 -3.72
N LEU A 246 11.88 -4.74 -4.79
CA LEU A 246 13.28 -5.18 -4.75
C LEU A 246 14.20 -4.20 -4.03
N ALA A 247 13.86 -2.91 -4.06
CA ALA A 247 14.66 -1.86 -3.45
C ALA A 247 14.33 -1.61 -1.97
N ARG A 248 13.44 -2.41 -1.35
CA ARG A 248 13.15 -2.23 0.07
C ARG A 248 14.32 -2.66 0.94
N PRO A 249 14.63 -1.89 2.01
CA PRO A 249 15.72 -2.23 2.90
C PRO A 249 15.45 -3.55 3.62
N HIS A 250 16.52 -4.31 3.86
CA HIS A 250 16.49 -5.50 4.69
C HIS A 250 16.69 -5.17 6.18
N PRO A 251 16.17 -5.99 7.11
CA PRO A 251 15.36 -7.20 6.87
C PRO A 251 13.98 -6.87 6.30
N LEU A 252 13.39 -7.84 5.58
CA LEU A 252 12.03 -7.69 5.06
C LEU A 252 11.06 -7.43 6.22
N TRP A 253 10.20 -6.42 6.07
CA TRP A 253 9.15 -6.14 7.05
C TRP A 253 8.06 -7.23 6.99
N LEU A 254 8.13 -8.19 7.91
CA LEU A 254 7.26 -9.36 7.93
C LEU A 254 5.80 -9.01 8.27
N TYR A 255 5.58 -7.95 9.06
CA TYR A 255 4.26 -7.59 9.60
C TYR A 255 3.48 -6.63 8.70
N SER A 256 3.74 -6.60 7.39
CA SER A 256 3.14 -5.60 6.50
C SER A 256 1.61 -5.68 6.49
N ALA A 257 1.04 -6.89 6.60
CA ALA A 257 -0.39 -7.07 6.55
C ALA A 257 -1.04 -6.71 7.89
N SER A 258 -0.50 -7.17 9.01
CA SER A 258 -1.00 -6.78 10.33
C SER A 258 -0.91 -5.26 10.54
N GLU A 259 0.19 -4.63 10.16
CA GLU A 259 0.42 -3.19 10.32
C GLU A 259 -0.59 -2.39 9.48
N ASN A 260 -0.77 -2.76 8.22
CA ASN A 260 -1.75 -2.15 7.33
C ASN A 260 -3.17 -2.27 7.89
N VAL A 261 -3.55 -3.47 8.36
CA VAL A 261 -4.90 -3.74 8.84
C VAL A 261 -5.20 -2.98 10.13
N GLN A 262 -4.35 -3.12 11.16
CA GLN A 262 -4.54 -2.47 12.45
C GLN A 262 -4.61 -0.96 12.31
N SER A 263 -3.80 -0.36 11.43
CA SER A 263 -3.82 1.08 11.23
C SER A 263 -5.16 1.64 10.77
N VAL A 264 -6.05 0.82 10.20
CA VAL A 264 -7.40 1.25 9.83
C VAL A 264 -8.45 0.72 10.78
N GLU A 265 -8.41 -0.59 11.09
CA GLU A 265 -9.38 -1.24 11.97
C GLU A 265 -9.46 -0.56 13.35
N ASP A 266 -8.31 -0.16 13.90
CA ASP A 266 -8.23 0.40 15.25
C ASP A 266 -8.48 1.93 15.27
N SER A 267 -8.49 2.57 14.10
CA SER A 267 -8.56 4.03 13.95
C SER A 267 -9.88 4.55 13.35
N TRP A 268 -10.76 3.70 12.83
CA TRP A 268 -12.05 4.12 12.30
C TRP A 268 -13.15 3.10 12.55
N ALA A 269 -14.18 3.49 13.29
CA ALA A 269 -15.34 2.64 13.58
C ALA A 269 -16.33 2.48 12.40
N ASP A 270 -16.27 3.39 11.41
CA ASP A 270 -17.22 3.46 10.29
C ASP A 270 -16.64 2.93 8.97
N LYS A 271 -15.44 2.34 8.99
CA LYS A 271 -14.72 1.90 7.78
C LYS A 271 -14.41 0.42 7.83
N THR A 272 -14.28 -0.15 6.64
CA THR A 272 -13.77 -1.50 6.46
C THR A 272 -12.36 -1.44 5.87
N ILE A 273 -11.46 -2.28 6.34
CA ILE A 273 -10.11 -2.41 5.79
C ILE A 273 -10.00 -3.62 4.88
N SER A 274 -9.43 -3.41 3.68
CA SER A 274 -9.05 -4.46 2.74
C SER A 274 -7.53 -4.41 2.53
N ASN A 275 -6.78 -5.37 3.04
CA ASN A 275 -5.34 -5.45 2.81
C ASN A 275 -5.03 -6.44 1.67
N CYS A 276 -4.68 -5.89 0.52
CA CYS A 276 -4.36 -6.65 -0.68
C CYS A 276 -2.99 -7.32 -0.57
N CYS A 277 -2.97 -8.66 -0.64
CA CYS A 277 -1.77 -9.44 -0.87
C CYS A 277 -1.43 -9.41 -2.37
N ILE A 278 -0.39 -8.64 -2.72
CA ILE A 278 0.05 -8.49 -4.10
C ILE A 278 0.88 -9.70 -4.52
N ASN A 279 0.44 -10.42 -5.56
CA ASN A 279 1.20 -11.50 -6.17
C ASN A 279 2.16 -10.99 -7.24
N ALA A 280 3.06 -10.10 -6.84
CA ALA A 280 4.14 -9.59 -7.67
C ALA A 280 5.33 -9.26 -6.77
N VAL A 281 6.53 -9.67 -7.18
CA VAL A 281 7.77 -9.28 -6.48
C VAL A 281 7.98 -7.76 -6.54
N ASP A 282 7.73 -7.15 -7.70
CA ASP A 282 7.81 -5.70 -7.91
C ASP A 282 6.95 -5.27 -9.11
N LEU A 283 6.79 -3.97 -9.31
CA LEU A 283 6.08 -3.37 -10.45
C LEU A 283 6.72 -3.70 -11.80
N GLN A 284 8.01 -4.00 -11.87
CA GLN A 284 8.68 -4.45 -13.10
C GLN A 284 8.58 -5.96 -13.29
N HIS A 285 8.31 -6.72 -12.22
CA HIS A 285 8.26 -8.18 -12.19
C HIS A 285 6.83 -8.69 -11.93
N ARG A 286 5.87 -8.10 -12.64
CA ARG A 286 4.42 -8.24 -12.40
C ARG A 286 3.82 -9.62 -12.64
N PHE A 287 4.54 -10.49 -13.34
CA PHE A 287 4.10 -11.86 -13.67
C PHE A 287 4.83 -12.92 -12.84
N MET A 288 5.60 -12.50 -11.83
CA MET A 288 6.30 -13.37 -10.91
C MET A 288 5.74 -13.13 -9.50
N GLY A 289 5.15 -14.17 -8.92
CA GLY A 289 4.61 -14.14 -7.58
C GLY A 289 5.70 -14.06 -6.52
N VAL A 290 5.29 -13.69 -5.31
CA VAL A 290 6.14 -13.81 -4.13
C VAL A 290 6.10 -15.26 -3.60
N SER A 291 6.97 -15.58 -2.63
CA SER A 291 6.99 -16.90 -2.01
C SER A 291 5.60 -17.33 -1.51
N PRO A 292 5.16 -18.58 -1.72
CA PRO A 292 3.91 -19.09 -1.15
C PRO A 292 3.82 -18.95 0.39
N HIS A 293 4.97 -18.91 1.08
CA HIS A 293 5.02 -18.66 2.53
C HIS A 293 4.67 -17.21 2.86
N GLU A 294 5.15 -16.27 2.06
CA GLU A 294 4.84 -14.84 2.20
C GLU A 294 3.37 -14.55 1.89
N VAL A 295 2.81 -15.23 0.88
CA VAL A 295 1.36 -15.19 0.60
C VAL A 295 0.56 -15.66 1.81
N ARG A 296 0.90 -16.83 2.40
CA ARG A 296 0.21 -17.32 3.62
C ARG A 296 0.32 -16.34 4.77
N LEU A 297 1.52 -15.85 5.04
CA LEU A 297 1.78 -14.92 6.14
C LEU A 297 0.89 -13.69 6.01
N ARG A 298 0.92 -13.01 4.86
CA ARG A 298 0.12 -11.80 4.62
C ARG A 298 -1.38 -12.04 4.76
N LEU A 299 -1.90 -13.15 4.21
CA LEU A 299 -3.33 -13.46 4.28
C LEU A 299 -3.78 -13.84 5.70
N TYR A 300 -2.98 -14.60 6.46
CA TYR A 300 -3.28 -14.93 7.85
C TYR A 300 -3.18 -13.72 8.77
N GLU A 301 -2.16 -12.87 8.58
CA GLU A 301 -2.04 -11.59 9.28
C GLU A 301 -3.25 -10.70 9.04
N SER A 302 -3.74 -10.61 7.80
CA SER A 302 -4.93 -9.80 7.49
C SER A 302 -6.15 -10.20 8.33
N ILE A 303 -6.47 -11.50 8.37
CA ILE A 303 -7.65 -11.99 9.10
C ILE A 303 -7.45 -12.04 10.61
N ALA A 304 -6.21 -12.21 11.08
CA ALA A 304 -5.89 -12.15 12.51
C ALA A 304 -6.00 -10.72 13.06
N SER A 305 -5.70 -9.72 12.22
CA SER A 305 -5.79 -8.30 12.58
C SER A 305 -7.17 -7.67 12.32
N GLY A 306 -8.12 -8.41 11.75
CA GLY A 306 -9.53 -7.97 11.63
C GLY A 306 -10.05 -7.69 10.22
N SER A 307 -9.22 -7.80 9.18
CA SER A 307 -9.65 -7.65 7.78
C SER A 307 -10.28 -8.93 7.22
N GLY A 308 -11.01 -8.82 6.11
CA GLY A 308 -11.23 -9.94 5.20
C GLY A 308 -9.95 -10.36 4.45
N LEU A 309 -10.13 -11.04 3.33
CA LEU A 309 -9.07 -11.47 2.42
C LEU A 309 -9.15 -10.71 1.09
N ASP A 310 -8.00 -10.27 0.59
CA ASP A 310 -7.84 -9.56 -0.68
C ASP A 310 -6.53 -10.03 -1.34
N PHE A 311 -6.62 -10.52 -2.57
CA PHE A 311 -5.50 -11.07 -3.32
C PHE A 311 -5.53 -10.57 -4.76
N CYS A 312 -4.40 -10.16 -5.29
CA CYS A 312 -4.33 -9.56 -6.62
C CYS A 312 -3.34 -10.28 -7.52
N ILE A 313 -3.77 -10.56 -8.75
CA ILE A 313 -2.92 -10.99 -9.86
C ILE A 313 -2.92 -9.95 -10.98
N ILE A 314 -1.88 -9.99 -11.81
CA ILE A 314 -1.79 -9.20 -13.04
C ILE A 314 -2.24 -10.06 -14.22
N GLY A 315 -3.32 -9.65 -14.87
CA GLY A 315 -4.00 -10.41 -15.91
C GLY A 315 -5.08 -11.34 -15.36
N VAL A 316 -5.22 -12.52 -15.99
CA VAL A 316 -6.26 -13.51 -15.71
C VAL A 316 -5.66 -14.87 -15.37
N PHE A 317 -6.38 -15.70 -14.61
CA PHE A 317 -5.87 -17.01 -14.18
C PHE A 317 -5.61 -17.99 -15.33
N ALA A 318 -6.26 -17.78 -16.47
CA ALA A 318 -6.23 -18.71 -17.59
C ALA A 318 -4.82 -18.95 -18.14
N ASP A 319 -4.03 -17.88 -18.22
CA ASP A 319 -2.66 -17.84 -18.73
C ASP A 319 -1.67 -17.22 -17.73
N TYR A 320 -2.06 -17.07 -16.46
CA TYR A 320 -1.17 -16.52 -15.45
C TYR A 320 0.05 -17.44 -15.24
N PRO A 321 1.27 -16.96 -15.48
CA PRO A 321 2.44 -17.83 -15.61
C PRO A 321 2.91 -18.40 -14.26
N ASP A 322 2.92 -17.59 -13.21
CA ASP A 322 3.36 -18.03 -11.89
C ASP A 322 2.19 -18.45 -11.01
N ARG A 323 1.97 -19.76 -10.91
CA ARG A 323 0.85 -20.33 -10.16
C ARG A 323 1.25 -20.85 -8.78
N ALA A 324 2.51 -20.72 -8.38
CA ALA A 324 3.04 -21.36 -7.17
C ALA A 324 2.34 -20.88 -5.89
N GLY A 325 1.96 -19.60 -5.84
CA GLY A 325 1.24 -19.01 -4.70
C GLY A 325 -0.24 -19.39 -4.62
N LEU A 326 -0.86 -19.93 -5.68
CA LEU A 326 -2.32 -20.07 -5.73
C LEU A 326 -2.86 -21.12 -4.74
N ASP A 327 -2.11 -22.19 -4.46
CA ASP A 327 -2.54 -23.18 -3.47
C ASP A 327 -2.55 -22.62 -2.05
N ALA A 328 -1.60 -21.73 -1.73
CA ALA A 328 -1.61 -20.98 -0.48
C ALA A 328 -2.85 -20.09 -0.36
N VAL A 329 -3.24 -19.41 -1.46
CA VAL A 329 -4.46 -18.60 -1.48
C VAL A 329 -5.70 -19.46 -1.26
N ARG A 330 -5.84 -20.59 -1.96
CA ARG A 330 -6.97 -21.53 -1.79
C ARG A 330 -7.09 -22.02 -0.35
N GLU A 331 -5.96 -22.39 0.25
CA GLU A 331 -5.89 -22.85 1.63
C GLU A 331 -6.51 -21.83 2.59
N VAL A 332 -6.02 -20.58 2.54
CA VAL A 332 -6.47 -19.53 3.47
C VAL A 332 -7.89 -19.07 3.17
N TYR A 333 -8.28 -18.93 1.90
CA TYR A 333 -9.65 -18.54 1.52
C TYR A 333 -10.67 -19.59 1.94
N ARG A 334 -10.38 -20.88 1.75
CA ARG A 334 -11.24 -21.99 2.22
C ARG A 334 -11.25 -22.11 3.74
N PHE A 335 -10.15 -21.79 4.41
CA PHE A 335 -10.13 -21.67 5.87
C PHE A 335 -11.09 -20.57 6.34
N HIS A 336 -10.97 -19.35 5.80
CA HIS A 336 -11.89 -18.25 6.13
C HIS A 336 -13.34 -18.64 5.85
N ARG A 337 -13.65 -19.23 4.68
CA ARG A 337 -15.01 -19.68 4.34
C ARG A 337 -15.58 -20.69 5.35
N ARG A 338 -14.79 -21.69 5.78
CA ARG A 338 -15.23 -22.69 6.77
C ARG A 338 -15.47 -22.09 8.16
N HIS A 339 -14.76 -21.02 8.49
CA HIS A 339 -14.75 -20.39 9.81
C HIS A 339 -15.39 -19.00 9.81
N GLU A 340 -16.17 -18.66 8.77
CA GLU A 340 -16.67 -17.30 8.51
C GLU A 340 -17.40 -16.66 9.70
N ARG A 341 -18.07 -17.47 10.52
CA ARG A 341 -18.78 -17.02 11.73
C ARG A 341 -17.93 -16.26 12.76
N TYR A 342 -16.59 -16.38 12.69
CA TYR A 342 -15.68 -15.73 13.62
C TYR A 342 -15.09 -14.41 13.11
N PHE A 343 -15.21 -14.12 11.81
CA PHE A 343 -14.57 -12.95 11.20
C PHE A 343 -15.53 -11.78 11.03
N GLY A 344 -14.97 -10.58 10.91
CA GLY A 344 -15.72 -9.35 10.64
C GLY A 344 -16.50 -8.74 11.82
N GLN A 345 -16.33 -9.30 13.02
CA GLN A 345 -16.91 -8.81 14.28
C GLN A 345 -15.89 -8.88 15.43
N LEU A 346 -14.61 -8.82 15.11
CA LEU A 346 -13.55 -8.81 16.12
C LEU A 346 -13.65 -7.51 16.92
N ARG A 347 -13.27 -7.61 18.20
CA ARG A 347 -13.13 -6.45 19.09
C ARG A 347 -11.77 -6.53 19.72
N SER A 348 -11.08 -5.39 19.78
CA SER A 348 -9.80 -5.35 20.47
C SER A 348 -9.99 -5.62 21.96
N ALA A 349 -9.11 -6.49 22.48
CA ALA A 349 -8.89 -6.71 23.91
C ALA A 349 -7.58 -6.05 24.38
N ALA A 350 -6.96 -5.22 23.53
CA ALA A 350 -5.73 -4.53 23.85
C ALA A 350 -5.92 -3.54 25.00
N ARG A 351 -4.86 -3.40 25.80
CA ARG A 351 -4.72 -2.35 26.81
C ARG A 351 -3.55 -1.42 26.50
N LEU A 352 -2.90 -1.63 25.37
CA LEU A 352 -1.81 -0.81 24.87
C LEU A 352 -2.27 -0.18 23.55
N ALA A 353 -1.86 1.05 23.31
CA ALA A 353 -2.03 1.70 22.02
C ALA A 353 -0.68 2.26 21.55
N LEU A 354 -0.40 2.13 20.26
CA LEU A 354 0.79 2.69 19.60
C LEU A 354 0.33 3.72 18.57
N ILE A 355 0.83 4.95 18.67
CA ILE A 355 0.53 5.97 17.67
C ILE A 355 1.31 5.68 16.39
N LYS A 356 0.62 5.55 15.26
CA LYS A 356 1.24 5.52 13.93
C LYS A 356 1.41 6.96 13.43
N PRO A 357 2.65 7.45 13.21
CA PRO A 357 2.89 8.78 12.68
C PRO A 357 2.15 9.02 11.36
N SER A 358 1.53 10.19 11.18
CA SER A 358 0.76 10.50 9.96
C SER A 358 0.66 12.00 9.65
N GLY A 359 0.14 12.33 8.46
CA GLY A 359 -0.07 13.71 8.03
C GLY A 359 1.15 14.38 7.36
N PRO A 360 1.05 15.68 7.03
CA PRO A 360 2.02 16.40 6.20
C PRO A 360 3.39 16.64 6.87
N ARG A 361 3.52 16.32 8.17
CA ARG A 361 4.74 16.45 8.98
C ARG A 361 5.19 15.12 9.61
N ALA A 362 4.66 13.97 9.16
CA ALA A 362 4.97 12.67 9.74
C ALA A 362 6.50 12.40 9.76
N ALA A 363 7.03 12.18 10.95
CA ALA A 363 8.40 11.73 11.24
C ALA A 363 8.33 10.39 12.03
N GLY A 364 9.45 9.84 12.50
CA GLY A 364 9.43 8.74 13.46
C GLY A 364 9.03 7.34 12.94
N ALA A 365 8.95 7.14 11.61
CA ALA A 365 8.53 5.85 11.05
C ALA A 365 9.44 4.67 11.46
N ALA A 366 10.74 4.90 11.63
CA ALA A 366 11.68 3.86 12.05
C ALA A 366 11.42 3.43 13.50
N GLU A 367 11.24 4.39 14.41
CA GLU A 367 10.92 4.16 15.82
C GLU A 367 9.58 3.41 15.97
N TYR A 368 8.56 3.85 15.24
CA TYR A 368 7.26 3.17 15.18
C TYR A 368 7.39 1.70 14.77
N HIS A 369 8.11 1.39 13.69
CA HIS A 369 8.30 0.00 13.25
C HIS A 369 9.09 -0.82 14.26
N GLY A 370 10.09 -0.23 14.93
CA GLY A 370 10.84 -0.87 16.01
C GLY A 370 9.92 -1.29 17.16
N LEU A 371 9.12 -0.35 17.67
CA LEU A 371 8.16 -0.59 18.75
C LEU A 371 7.06 -1.58 18.34
N TYR A 372 6.53 -1.44 17.12
CA TYR A 372 5.53 -2.38 16.58
C TYR A 372 6.08 -3.81 16.58
N LYS A 373 7.32 -4.01 16.08
CA LYS A 373 7.99 -5.31 16.07
C LYS A 373 8.20 -5.83 17.49
N MET A 374 8.68 -4.99 18.42
CA MET A 374 8.88 -5.37 19.82
C MET A 374 7.59 -5.87 20.46
N LEU A 375 6.47 -5.16 20.26
CA LEU A 375 5.18 -5.54 20.81
C LEU A 375 4.66 -6.86 20.21
N LYS A 376 4.82 -7.05 18.89
CA LYS A 376 4.47 -8.32 18.22
C LYS A 376 5.28 -9.50 18.74
N GLU A 377 6.60 -9.35 18.86
CA GLU A 377 7.50 -10.42 19.33
C GLU A 377 7.34 -10.72 20.82
N ALA A 378 6.94 -9.72 21.62
CA ALA A 378 6.57 -9.92 23.02
C ALA A 378 5.15 -10.49 23.21
N HIS A 379 4.42 -10.73 22.12
CA HIS A 379 3.03 -11.21 22.14
C HIS A 379 2.08 -10.33 22.98
N LEU A 380 2.33 -9.02 23.00
CA LEU A 380 1.48 -8.06 23.68
C LEU A 380 0.38 -7.58 22.73
N PRO A 381 -0.92 -7.71 23.06
CA PRO A 381 -1.98 -7.12 22.26
C PRO A 381 -1.97 -5.58 22.37
N PHE A 382 -1.95 -4.90 21.23
CA PHE A 382 -1.98 -3.44 21.13
C PHE A 382 -2.83 -2.98 19.95
N ASP A 383 -3.42 -1.80 20.10
CA ASP A 383 -4.13 -1.08 19.04
C ASP A 383 -3.19 -0.10 18.33
N VAL A 384 -3.41 0.16 17.04
CA VAL A 384 -2.69 1.18 16.28
C VAL A 384 -3.58 2.39 16.01
N ILE A 385 -3.25 3.53 16.62
CA ILE A 385 -3.99 4.77 16.42
C ILE A 385 -3.22 5.67 15.45
N VAL A 386 -3.81 5.96 14.30
CA VAL A 386 -3.24 6.90 13.33
C VAL A 386 -3.21 8.30 13.95
N GLN A 387 -2.04 8.95 13.94
CA GLN A 387 -1.82 10.20 14.68
C GLN A 387 -2.91 11.26 14.48
N HIS A 388 -3.33 11.53 13.24
CA HIS A 388 -4.31 12.58 12.95
C HIS A 388 -5.75 12.23 13.39
N THR A 389 -6.00 11.01 13.90
CA THR A 389 -7.28 10.61 14.50
C THR A 389 -7.21 10.55 16.03
N LEU A 390 -6.05 10.87 16.63
CA LEU A 390 -5.83 10.74 18.08
C LEU A 390 -6.92 11.45 18.90
N ALA A 391 -7.27 12.67 18.52
CA ALA A 391 -8.31 13.45 19.19
C ALA A 391 -9.68 12.77 19.16
N ASP A 392 -10.04 12.15 18.02
CA ASP A 392 -11.30 11.40 17.87
C ASP A 392 -11.33 10.13 18.75
N HIS A 393 -10.16 9.65 19.19
CA HIS A 393 -10.00 8.44 20.00
C HIS A 393 -9.82 8.71 21.50
N ALA A 394 -9.89 9.97 21.95
CA ALA A 394 -9.67 10.33 23.35
C ALA A 394 -10.58 9.54 24.32
N ALA A 395 -11.88 9.45 24.04
CA ALA A 395 -12.82 8.74 24.90
C ALA A 395 -12.58 7.21 24.91
N PRO A 396 -12.50 6.51 23.76
CA PRO A 396 -12.13 5.10 23.70
C PRO A 396 -10.80 4.77 24.42
N LEU A 397 -9.78 5.60 24.25
CA LEU A 397 -8.47 5.40 24.86
C LEU A 397 -8.54 5.57 26.38
N ARG A 398 -9.22 6.62 26.86
CA ARG A 398 -9.43 6.82 28.30
C ARG A 398 -10.10 5.63 28.99
N GLU A 399 -11.04 4.98 28.32
CA GLU A 399 -11.82 3.89 28.91
C GLU A 399 -11.08 2.54 28.93
N ARG A 400 -10.21 2.28 27.95
CA ARG A 400 -9.65 0.94 27.72
C ARG A 400 -8.13 0.87 27.80
N CYS A 401 -7.45 1.97 27.48
CA CYS A 401 -6.01 2.01 27.35
C CYS A 401 -5.35 2.14 28.73
N ALA A 402 -4.45 1.21 29.06
CA ALA A 402 -3.56 1.34 30.21
C ALA A 402 -2.33 2.18 29.87
N ALA A 403 -1.78 2.04 28.65
CA ALA A 403 -0.64 2.84 28.20
C ALA A 403 -0.68 3.18 26.72
N LEU A 404 -0.41 4.44 26.39
CA LEU A 404 -0.28 4.98 25.05
C LEU A 404 1.19 5.28 24.74
N ILE A 405 1.71 4.71 23.66
CA ILE A 405 3.09 4.86 23.21
C ILE A 405 3.14 5.90 22.08
N VAL A 406 4.01 6.89 22.26
CA VAL A 406 4.22 8.04 21.36
C VAL A 406 5.63 7.92 20.73
N PRO A 407 5.74 7.37 19.50
CA PRO A 407 7.02 7.00 18.92
C PRO A 407 7.63 8.14 18.09
N ASP A 408 8.68 8.78 18.62
CA ASP A 408 9.48 9.79 17.92
C ASP A 408 8.62 10.81 17.14
N LEU A 409 7.76 11.53 17.86
CA LEU A 409 6.89 12.59 17.33
C LEU A 409 7.34 13.98 17.81
N PRO A 410 8.32 14.63 17.16
CA PRO A 410 8.81 15.95 17.58
C PRO A 410 7.75 17.03 17.61
N VAL A 411 6.81 16.97 16.67
CA VAL A 411 5.76 17.98 16.47
C VAL A 411 4.41 17.28 16.44
N LEU A 412 3.47 17.79 17.23
CA LEU A 412 2.06 17.46 17.24
C LEU A 412 1.21 18.68 16.89
N GLN A 413 -0.02 18.46 16.41
CA GLN A 413 -1.02 19.52 16.37
C GLN A 413 -1.46 19.90 17.78
N PRO A 414 -1.96 21.14 18.01
CA PRO A 414 -2.43 21.57 19.33
C PRO A 414 -3.48 20.62 19.93
N GLU A 415 -4.41 20.12 19.13
CA GLU A 415 -5.43 19.15 19.54
C GLU A 415 -4.84 17.77 19.93
N GLU A 416 -3.80 17.32 19.24
CA GLU A 416 -3.09 16.07 19.54
C GLU A 416 -2.35 16.18 20.88
N ALA A 417 -1.61 17.28 21.09
CA ALA A 417 -0.91 17.54 22.35
C ALA A 417 -1.88 17.67 23.54
N GLN A 418 -2.99 18.38 23.34
CA GLN A 418 -4.04 18.50 24.34
C GLN A 418 -4.66 17.15 24.69
N THR A 419 -4.88 16.28 23.70
CA THR A 419 -5.40 14.93 23.94
C THR A 419 -4.45 14.09 24.80
N LEU A 420 -3.14 14.20 24.61
CA LEU A 420 -2.16 13.50 25.46
C LEU A 420 -2.25 13.94 26.93
N LEU A 421 -2.35 15.25 27.18
CA LEU A 421 -2.54 15.81 28.52
C LEU A 421 -3.83 15.30 29.18
N GLU A 422 -4.92 15.26 28.43
CA GLU A 422 -6.21 14.75 28.91
C GLU A 422 -6.16 13.28 29.27
N LEU A 423 -5.52 12.45 28.43
CA LEU A 423 -5.36 11.02 28.68
C LEU A 423 -4.50 10.76 29.92
N GLN A 424 -3.40 11.50 30.08
CA GLN A 424 -2.52 11.39 31.26
C GLN A 424 -3.27 11.75 32.55
N ARG A 425 -4.01 12.87 32.55
CA ARG A 425 -4.84 13.28 33.70
C ARG A 425 -5.95 12.29 34.02
N ALA A 426 -6.42 11.53 33.03
CA ALA A 426 -7.41 10.48 33.21
C ALA A 426 -6.79 9.12 33.64
N GLY A 427 -5.48 9.05 33.84
CA GLY A 427 -4.78 7.88 34.36
C GLY A 427 -4.19 6.94 33.30
N VAL A 428 -4.18 7.33 32.02
CA VAL A 428 -3.49 6.57 30.97
C VAL A 428 -1.99 6.85 31.07
N HIS A 429 -1.17 5.79 31.15
CA HIS A 429 0.28 5.96 31.15
C HIS A 429 0.77 6.37 29.75
N LEU A 430 1.63 7.38 29.68
CA LEU A 430 2.27 7.76 28.42
C LEU A 430 3.70 7.24 28.37
N VAL A 431 4.08 6.64 27.25
CA VAL A 431 5.45 6.22 26.97
C VAL A 431 5.94 6.99 25.75
N LEU A 432 6.79 8.00 25.97
CA LEU A 432 7.38 8.80 24.91
C LEU A 432 8.77 8.25 24.59
N THR A 433 9.07 8.03 23.31
CA THR A 433 10.38 7.57 22.85
C THR A 433 10.97 8.50 21.79
N GLY A 434 12.28 8.37 21.54
CA GLY A 434 13.00 9.19 20.55
C GLY A 434 12.92 10.69 20.85
N GLY A 435 12.65 11.48 19.82
CA GLY A 435 12.45 12.93 19.89
C GLY A 435 11.00 13.35 20.10
N SER A 436 10.16 12.56 20.77
CA SER A 436 8.77 12.95 21.04
C SER A 436 8.66 14.26 21.83
N LEU A 437 7.86 15.21 21.33
CA LEU A 437 7.60 16.54 21.90
C LEU A 437 8.83 17.45 22.05
N THR A 438 9.87 17.27 21.22
CA THR A 438 11.09 18.10 21.32
C THR A 438 11.01 19.45 20.59
N ASP A 439 9.95 19.72 19.82
CA ASP A 439 9.77 21.04 19.22
C ASP A 439 9.49 22.10 20.31
N PRO A 440 10.09 23.31 20.23
CA PRO A 440 9.88 24.37 21.21
C PRO A 440 8.41 24.72 21.46
N ALA A 441 7.52 24.53 20.48
CA ALA A 441 6.09 24.73 20.64
C ALA A 441 5.44 23.78 21.66
N HIS A 442 6.11 22.67 22.01
CA HIS A 442 5.64 21.67 22.97
C HIS A 442 6.37 21.71 24.32
N ALA A 443 7.22 22.70 24.57
CA ALA A 443 8.00 22.80 25.81
C ALA A 443 7.12 22.83 27.08
N GLU A 444 5.93 23.42 27.00
CA GLU A 444 4.96 23.41 28.10
C GLU A 444 4.34 22.02 28.31
N ALA A 445 3.92 21.36 27.22
CA ALA A 445 3.37 20.01 27.28
C ALA A 445 4.39 19.01 27.82
N LEU A 446 5.67 19.11 27.44
CA LEU A 446 6.73 18.24 27.95
C LEU A 446 6.94 18.40 29.46
N ARG A 447 6.95 19.65 29.96
CA ARG A 447 7.03 19.94 31.40
C ARG A 447 5.83 19.38 32.14
N GLU A 448 4.62 19.55 31.61
CA GLU A 448 3.42 19.07 32.27
C GLU A 448 3.32 17.53 32.29
N LEU A 449 3.70 16.88 31.18
CA LEU A 449 3.58 15.43 31.04
C LEU A 449 4.63 14.65 31.83
N LEU A 450 5.88 15.13 31.83
CA LEU A 450 7.05 14.38 32.30
C LEU A 450 7.88 15.11 33.37
N ASP A 451 7.54 16.34 33.74
CA ASP A 451 8.40 17.21 34.56
C ASP A 451 9.82 17.35 33.98
N ALA A 452 9.90 17.41 32.64
CA ALA A 452 11.15 17.40 31.88
C ALA A 452 11.24 18.57 30.90
N ALA A 453 12.48 18.89 30.51
CA ALA A 453 12.78 19.85 29.45
C ALA A 453 13.75 19.22 28.44
N TYR A 454 13.57 19.53 27.16
CA TYR A 454 14.47 19.09 26.11
C TYR A 454 15.70 20.01 26.03
N ASP A 455 16.89 19.45 26.18
CA ASP A 455 18.18 20.17 26.16
C ASP A 455 18.99 19.91 24.87
N GLY A 456 18.40 19.23 23.88
CA GLY A 456 19.04 18.91 22.61
C GLY A 456 19.30 17.41 22.41
N PRO A 457 19.67 17.00 21.18
CA PRO A 457 19.92 15.60 20.87
C PRO A 457 21.33 15.20 21.30
N MET A 458 21.46 14.03 21.92
CA MET A 458 22.76 13.39 22.11
C MET A 458 23.06 12.50 20.89
N THR A 459 23.98 12.94 20.03
CA THR A 459 24.31 12.24 18.78
C THR A 459 25.59 11.40 18.86
N ASP A 460 26.41 11.61 19.89
CA ASP A 460 27.64 10.87 20.14
C ASP A 460 27.44 9.98 21.38
N THR A 461 26.81 8.83 21.16
CA THR A 461 26.56 7.84 22.20
C THR A 461 27.16 6.51 21.78
N ASP A 462 27.77 5.80 22.73
CA ASP A 462 28.11 4.40 22.50
C ASP A 462 26.82 3.62 22.26
N ALA A 463 26.80 2.77 21.24
CA ALA A 463 25.65 1.91 20.97
C ALA A 463 25.36 1.05 22.20
N ALA A 464 24.31 1.42 22.96
CA ALA A 464 23.86 0.68 24.12
C ALA A 464 22.96 -0.47 23.62
N TYR A 465 23.53 -1.67 23.52
CA TYR A 465 22.75 -2.86 23.28
C TYR A 465 22.13 -3.32 24.61
N LEU A 466 20.80 -3.41 24.67
CA LEU A 466 20.17 -4.18 25.73
C LEU A 466 20.50 -5.65 25.45
N LEU A 467 21.32 -6.27 26.31
CA LEU A 467 21.56 -7.70 26.23
C LEU A 467 20.25 -8.40 26.58
N THR A 468 19.47 -8.80 25.58
CA THR A 468 18.33 -9.71 25.75
C THR A 468 18.88 -11.12 26.00
N ALA A 469 19.73 -11.29 27.01
CA ALA A 469 19.99 -12.62 27.53
C ALA A 469 18.65 -13.18 27.99
N GLU A 470 18.38 -14.43 27.62
CA GLU A 470 17.22 -15.20 28.06
C GLU A 470 16.93 -14.92 29.52
N THR A 471 15.93 -14.09 29.79
CA THR A 471 15.32 -14.01 31.11
C THR A 471 14.58 -15.32 31.30
N ALA A 472 15.33 -16.31 31.79
CA ALA A 472 14.85 -17.49 32.48
C ALA A 472 13.49 -18.00 32.00
N ALA A 473 13.47 -18.75 30.89
CA ALA A 473 12.41 -19.72 30.76
C ALA A 473 12.48 -20.68 31.97
N ALA A 474 11.35 -20.81 32.66
CA ALA A 474 11.03 -21.85 33.64
C ALA A 474 11.57 -21.69 35.08
N GLN A 475 10.87 -20.87 35.88
CA GLN A 475 10.38 -21.34 37.19
C GLN A 475 8.91 -20.94 37.37
N ALA A 476 8.03 -21.51 36.53
CA ALA A 476 6.69 -21.80 37.00
C ALA A 476 6.83 -23.02 37.94
N PRO A 477 6.31 -23.00 39.18
CA PRO A 477 6.35 -24.18 40.03
C PRO A 477 5.62 -25.32 39.33
N PRO A 478 6.14 -26.56 39.38
CA PRO A 478 5.46 -27.69 38.77
C PRO A 478 4.09 -27.87 39.42
N LEU A 479 3.06 -28.00 38.59
CA LEU A 479 1.79 -28.56 39.01
C LEU A 479 2.03 -30.05 39.29
N ASP A 480 2.44 -30.37 40.51
CA ASP A 480 2.55 -31.74 41.00
C ASP A 480 1.14 -32.33 41.08
N GLY A 481 0.91 -33.41 40.32
CA GLY A 481 -0.37 -34.08 40.31
C GLY A 481 -0.57 -35.16 39.26
N ALA A 482 0.40 -36.07 39.06
CA ALA A 482 0.11 -37.48 38.75
C ALA A 482 1.41 -38.29 38.63
N GLN A 483 1.50 -39.29 39.48
CA GLN A 483 2.51 -40.34 39.48
C GLN A 483 2.60 -41.04 38.13
N MET A 484 3.81 -41.35 37.67
CA MET A 484 4.12 -42.71 37.23
C MET A 484 5.64 -42.96 37.28
N SER A 485 5.99 -43.98 38.04
CA SER A 485 7.31 -44.56 38.17
C SER A 485 7.86 -45.05 36.84
N THR A 486 9.17 -44.93 36.63
CA THR A 486 10.04 -46.11 36.47
C THR A 486 11.51 -45.68 36.54
N ALA A 487 12.26 -46.44 37.33
CA ALA A 487 13.69 -46.29 37.55
C ALA A 487 14.50 -46.71 36.31
N GLY A 488 15.61 -46.04 36.05
CA GLY A 488 16.57 -46.41 35.01
C GLY A 488 17.92 -45.73 35.26
N ARG A 489 18.89 -46.54 35.68
CA ARG A 489 20.23 -46.20 36.17
C ARG A 489 21.13 -45.44 35.19
N SER A 490 22.06 -44.74 35.85
CA SER A 490 23.37 -44.23 35.45
C SER A 490 24.22 -45.10 34.52
N ASP A 491 25.05 -44.42 33.73
CA ASP A 491 26.52 -44.54 33.54
C ASP A 491 26.81 -43.97 32.12
N GLY A 492 27.73 -43.05 31.86
CA GLY A 492 29.05 -42.81 32.40
C GLY A 492 30.03 -42.85 31.23
N ALA A 493 30.53 -41.70 30.76
CA ALA A 493 31.72 -41.64 29.90
C ALA A 493 32.35 -40.25 29.92
N GLN A 494 33.53 -40.18 30.54
CA GLN A 494 34.49 -39.09 30.49
C GLN A 494 35.14 -39.00 29.10
N THR A 495 35.42 -37.79 28.62
CA THR A 495 36.70 -37.50 27.96
C THR A 495 37.12 -36.05 28.24
N SER A 496 38.30 -35.95 28.83
CA SER A 496 39.11 -34.75 29.08
C SER A 496 39.67 -34.14 27.79
N ALA A 497 39.81 -32.82 27.75
CA ALA A 497 41.03 -32.15 27.29
C ALA A 497 41.03 -30.68 27.72
N ALA A 498 41.90 -30.35 28.66
CA ALA A 498 42.32 -28.99 28.95
C ALA A 498 43.44 -28.60 27.98
N GLY A 499 43.44 -27.34 27.55
CA GLY A 499 44.52 -26.74 26.76
C GLY A 499 44.16 -25.31 26.41
N GLY A 500 44.53 -24.37 27.29
CA GLY A 500 44.36 -22.94 27.05
C GLY A 500 45.35 -22.40 26.03
N SER A 501 44.95 -21.32 25.37
CA SER A 501 45.86 -20.26 24.94
C SER A 501 45.06 -19.00 24.64
N ASP A 502 45.52 -17.90 25.23
CA ASP A 502 45.12 -16.53 24.99
C ASP A 502 45.10 -16.15 23.50
N GLY A 503 44.10 -15.37 23.12
CA GLY A 503 43.94 -14.83 21.76
C GLY A 503 43.32 -13.44 21.81
N VAL A 504 44.11 -12.47 22.23
CA VAL A 504 43.86 -11.02 22.07
C VAL A 504 43.69 -10.72 20.57
N TRP A 505 42.53 -10.20 20.17
CA TRP A 505 42.31 -9.68 18.82
C TRP A 505 42.85 -8.24 18.71
N PRO A 506 43.63 -7.90 17.65
CA PRO A 506 44.12 -6.53 17.47
C PRO A 506 43.01 -5.61 16.91
N PRO A 507 43.04 -4.29 17.19
CA PRO A 507 42.07 -3.34 16.66
C PRO A 507 42.33 -3.09 15.16
N ARG A 508 41.24 -2.93 14.39
CA ARG A 508 41.30 -2.55 12.97
C ARG A 508 41.75 -1.09 12.79
N PRO A 509 42.43 -0.74 11.68
CA PRO A 509 42.84 0.64 11.42
C PRO A 509 41.64 1.55 11.15
N ARG A 510 41.69 2.79 11.65
CA ARG A 510 40.76 3.88 11.32
C ARG A 510 41.02 4.39 9.90
N GLU A 511 39.96 4.51 9.09
CA GLU A 511 39.99 5.29 7.85
C GLU A 511 39.90 6.80 8.15
N PRO A 512 40.57 7.67 7.36
CA PRO A 512 40.59 9.10 7.62
C PRO A 512 39.31 9.81 7.15
N GLU A 513 38.91 10.82 7.92
CA GLU A 513 37.79 11.73 7.68
C GLU A 513 37.91 12.47 6.35
N ALA A 514 36.83 12.49 5.55
CA ALA A 514 36.70 13.34 4.39
C ALA A 514 35.91 14.60 4.73
N THR A 515 36.62 15.73 4.80
CA THR A 515 36.08 17.08 4.94
C THR A 515 35.22 17.51 3.76
N ALA A 516 34.15 18.26 4.04
CA ALA A 516 33.32 18.96 3.08
C ALA A 516 34.13 19.92 2.19
N GLY A 517 33.91 19.86 0.87
CA GLY A 517 34.51 20.78 -0.10
C GLY A 517 34.01 20.53 -1.52
N THR A 518 33.15 21.44 -1.98
CA THR A 518 32.79 21.75 -3.37
C THR A 518 33.60 21.08 -4.48
N ARG A 519 32.91 20.41 -5.43
CA ARG A 519 33.35 20.33 -6.84
C ARG A 519 32.18 20.15 -7.80
N SER A 520 31.88 21.25 -8.50
CA SER A 520 31.19 21.28 -9.77
C SER A 520 32.18 20.96 -10.90
N GLN A 521 31.62 20.49 -12.03
CA GLN A 521 32.10 20.62 -13.41
C GLN A 521 33.58 20.30 -13.72
N ALA A 522 33.80 19.15 -14.40
CA ALA A 522 34.54 19.06 -15.66
C ALA A 522 34.96 17.60 -15.93
N ALA A 523 34.26 16.93 -16.84
CA ALA A 523 34.81 15.83 -17.64
C ALA A 523 33.87 15.56 -18.83
N ALA A 524 33.78 16.55 -19.71
CA ALA A 524 33.25 16.40 -21.06
C ALA A 524 34.30 17.01 -22.00
N ALA A 525 35.15 16.16 -22.57
CA ALA A 525 35.93 16.38 -23.80
C ALA A 525 36.94 15.23 -23.94
N ASP A 526 36.55 14.16 -24.64
CA ASP A 526 37.35 13.59 -25.73
C ASP A 526 36.74 12.25 -26.17
N ARG A 527 35.97 12.32 -27.26
CA ARG A 527 35.99 11.37 -28.38
C ARG A 527 34.99 11.83 -29.44
N GLU A 528 35.48 12.72 -30.29
CA GLU A 528 34.87 12.98 -31.59
C GLU A 528 35.01 11.78 -32.53
N SER A 529 34.02 11.67 -33.43
CA SER A 529 34.13 11.14 -34.79
C SER A 529 34.30 9.62 -34.98
N ARG A 530 33.17 8.91 -35.11
CA ARG A 530 32.99 7.88 -36.16
C ARG A 530 31.55 7.93 -36.68
N GLU A 531 31.43 8.10 -37.99
CA GLU A 531 30.18 8.04 -38.76
C GLU A 531 29.50 6.66 -38.65
N PRO A 532 28.16 6.59 -38.86
CA PRO A 532 27.40 5.36 -38.70
C PRO A 532 27.58 4.42 -39.89
N GLY A 533 28.15 3.24 -39.64
CA GLY A 533 28.15 2.13 -40.60
C GLY A 533 26.78 1.46 -40.67
N GLU A 534 26.34 1.19 -41.90
CA GLU A 534 25.10 0.51 -42.26
C GLU A 534 24.90 -0.82 -41.50
N LEU A 535 23.75 -0.96 -40.84
CA LEU A 535 23.29 -2.23 -40.30
C LEU A 535 22.42 -2.94 -41.34
N VAL A 536 22.97 -4.03 -41.88
CA VAL A 536 22.31 -5.01 -42.75
C VAL A 536 21.20 -5.74 -41.96
N PRO A 537 19.98 -5.92 -42.51
CA PRO A 537 18.92 -6.65 -41.82
C PRO A 537 19.13 -8.18 -41.89
N VAL A 538 19.12 -8.82 -40.72
CA VAL A 538 19.10 -10.28 -40.58
C VAL A 538 17.68 -10.80 -40.89
N ARG A 539 17.57 -11.63 -41.93
CA ARG A 539 16.33 -12.35 -42.30
C ARG A 539 16.02 -13.48 -41.31
N PRO A 540 14.73 -13.81 -41.08
CA PRO A 540 14.34 -14.96 -40.27
C PRO A 540 14.58 -16.29 -41.00
N ALA A 541 15.00 -17.30 -40.24
CA ALA A 541 15.24 -18.66 -40.72
C ALA A 541 13.94 -19.35 -41.13
N SER A 542 13.90 -19.80 -42.38
CA SER A 542 12.85 -20.62 -42.99
C SER A 542 12.98 -22.09 -42.56
N ALA A 543 11.87 -22.69 -42.15
CA ALA A 543 11.70 -24.14 -42.07
C ALA A 543 11.70 -24.77 -43.48
N ALA A 544 12.42 -25.88 -43.63
CA ALA A 544 12.53 -26.61 -44.89
C ALA A 544 11.26 -27.45 -45.19
N PRO A 545 10.83 -27.55 -46.46
CA PRO A 545 9.72 -28.39 -46.89
C PRO A 545 10.16 -29.82 -47.29
N VAL A 546 9.26 -30.78 -47.04
CA VAL A 546 9.33 -32.16 -47.53
C VAL A 546 8.79 -32.21 -48.97
N ALA A 547 9.53 -32.84 -49.87
CA ALA A 547 9.13 -33.07 -51.26
C ALA A 547 8.23 -34.32 -51.39
N GLY A 548 7.24 -34.24 -52.27
CA GLY A 548 6.40 -35.37 -52.67
C GLY A 548 5.31 -35.00 -53.69
N SER A 549 5.71 -34.90 -54.96
CA SER A 549 4.98 -35.17 -56.22
C SER A 549 3.44 -35.10 -56.30
N GLY A 550 2.93 -34.40 -57.33
CA GLY A 550 1.80 -34.89 -58.14
C GLY A 550 0.65 -33.92 -58.41
N ASP A 551 0.72 -33.25 -59.56
CA ASP A 551 -0.35 -32.96 -60.52
C ASP A 551 -1.71 -32.29 -60.12
N LEU A 552 -1.94 -31.20 -60.85
CA LEU A 552 -3.15 -30.79 -61.59
C LEU A 552 -4.34 -30.10 -60.88
N ALA A 553 -4.61 -28.91 -61.43
CA ALA A 553 -5.89 -28.26 -61.72
C ALA A 553 -6.60 -27.44 -60.61
N GLN A 554 -6.78 -26.17 -60.96
CA GLN A 554 -7.72 -25.16 -60.45
C GLN A 554 -9.19 -25.62 -60.40
N PRO A 555 -10.12 -24.86 -59.77
CA PRO A 555 -10.00 -23.49 -59.25
C PRO A 555 -10.12 -23.31 -57.73
#